data_AF-A0A6J1LQI8-F1
#
_entry.id   AF-A0A6J1LQI8-F1
#
_cell.length_a   1.000
_cell.length_b   1.000
_cell.length_c   1.000
_cell.angle_alpha   90.00
_cell.angle_beta   90.00
_cell.angle_gamma   90.00
#
_symmetry.space_group_name_H-M   'P 1'
#
loop_
_entity.id
_entity.type
_entity.pdbx_description
1 polymer ?
#
loop_
_entity_poly.entity_id
_entity_poly.type
_entity_poly.pdbx_seq_one_letter_code
_entity_poly.pdbx_strand_id
1 'polypeptide(L)'
;MIELISSNSSPDSIRRKLEEVLKLMLLVWARESFVITTLSNGAHGVDKTVVVKSDSGEFGFRIHGSKPVVVAAIEPETPAESSGLEVGDIIISVNGVQVLDKHHTEVVKIAHDGCEKLELQVARTIGVLMHEQLEPPSQPIFSGYLWRQSGQAKGAPNSKKWVRRWFSLRPDNCLYYYKTEDDSQPVGAMIMAKHTVDLCPLDIGKPYAFKVDSGEGIPMYVAADSEELTNRWLNLLRQAANQENQWLDKSARCLYQSPGSIVRPDCFGYLLKLGSRWCGWSKRYCVLKDACLYFYQDANSKSAFGMACLHGYKVASMSANASGKKNSFEIIPPEAKLRHYYFCTESEMDKKRWISALEYSIDRWIKSG
;
A
#
# COMPACT_ATOMS: atom_id res chain seq x y z
N MET A 1 23.64 9.84 6.87
CA MET A 1 24.30 9.96 5.55
C MET A 1 23.37 9.30 4.53
N ILE A 2 22.47 10.09 3.95
CA ILE A 2 21.48 9.65 2.95
C ILE A 2 22.02 10.11 1.60
N GLU A 3 22.49 9.17 0.78
CA GLU A 3 22.95 9.39 -0.59
C GLU A 3 22.15 8.50 -1.54
N LEU A 4 21.17 9.09 -2.21
CA LEU A 4 20.64 8.67 -3.51
C LEU A 4 20.46 10.01 -4.22
N ILE A 5 21.50 10.57 -4.85
CA ILE A 5 22.03 10.14 -6.15
C ILE A 5 23.57 10.25 -6.19
N SER A 6 24.25 9.26 -5.66
CA SER A 6 25.64 8.91 -5.99
C SER A 6 25.68 7.39 -5.94
N SER A 7 25.61 6.73 -7.09
CA SER A 7 25.83 5.29 -7.05
C SER A 7 27.29 5.07 -6.63
N ASN A 8 27.49 4.28 -5.57
CA ASN A 8 28.78 3.64 -5.28
C ASN A 8 29.17 2.61 -6.36
N SER A 9 28.49 2.61 -7.50
CA SER A 9 28.83 1.81 -8.65
C SER A 9 29.89 2.53 -9.47
N SER A 10 30.80 1.74 -10.03
CA SER A 10 31.81 2.22 -10.97
C SER A 10 31.18 3.20 -11.96
N PRO A 11 31.86 4.32 -12.31
CA PRO A 11 31.40 5.27 -13.32
C PRO A 11 30.91 4.59 -14.62
N ASP A 12 31.47 3.43 -14.95
CA ASP A 12 31.17 2.66 -16.15
C ASP A 12 30.05 1.62 -16.01
N SER A 13 29.42 1.50 -14.83
CA SER A 13 28.39 0.49 -14.63
C SER A 13 27.15 0.77 -15.50
N ILE A 14 26.59 -0.29 -16.10
CA ILE A 14 25.35 -0.23 -16.87
C ILE A 14 24.22 0.38 -16.02
N ARG A 15 24.18 0.05 -14.72
CA ARG A 15 23.22 0.62 -13.77
C ARG A 15 23.32 2.14 -13.70
N ARG A 16 24.53 2.70 -13.59
CA ARG A 16 24.73 4.14 -13.55
C ARG A 16 24.31 4.80 -14.87
N LYS A 17 24.62 4.18 -16.00
CA LYS A 17 24.19 4.65 -17.33
C LYS A 17 22.66 4.63 -17.46
N LEU A 18 21.98 3.59 -16.99
CA LEU A 18 20.51 3.51 -16.98
C LEU A 18 19.88 4.53 -16.02
N GLU A 19 20.50 4.77 -14.86
CA GLU A 19 20.06 5.82 -13.93
C GLU A 19 20.19 7.21 -14.56
N GLU A 20 21.27 7.51 -15.30
CA GLU A 20 21.41 8.75 -16.06
C GLU A 20 20.36 8.88 -17.18
N VAL A 21 20.11 7.80 -17.92
CA VAL A 21 19.05 7.80 -18.96
C VAL A 21 17.68 8.06 -18.35
N LEU A 22 17.33 7.41 -17.23
CA LEU A 22 16.07 7.65 -16.54
C LEU A 22 15.93 9.10 -16.06
N LYS A 23 17.00 9.70 -15.51
CA LYS A 23 16.99 11.12 -15.13
C LYS A 23 16.74 12.02 -16.34
N LEU A 24 17.41 11.76 -17.47
CA LEU A 24 17.21 12.52 -18.70
C LEU A 24 15.77 12.39 -19.20
N MET A 25 15.19 11.18 -19.16
CA MET A 25 13.79 10.96 -19.54
C MET A 25 12.82 11.74 -18.64
N LEU A 26 13.05 11.73 -17.32
CA LEU A 26 12.23 12.49 -16.36
C LEU A 26 12.37 14.00 -16.57
N LEU A 27 13.57 14.49 -16.89
CA LEU A 27 13.81 15.91 -17.22
C LEU A 27 13.09 16.32 -18.51
N VAL A 28 13.17 15.51 -19.56
CA VAL A 28 12.47 15.75 -20.82
C VAL A 28 10.96 15.79 -20.57
N TRP A 29 10.43 14.81 -19.84
CA TRP A 29 9.01 14.72 -19.52
C TRP A 29 8.53 15.91 -18.67
N ALA A 30 9.28 16.31 -17.64
CA ALA A 30 8.93 17.46 -16.81
C ALA A 30 8.97 18.78 -17.61
N ARG A 31 9.95 18.94 -18.51
CA ARG A 31 10.03 20.10 -19.41
C ARG A 31 8.88 20.12 -20.42
N GLU A 32 8.57 18.99 -21.02
CA GLU A 32 7.44 18.85 -21.94
C GLU A 32 6.12 19.20 -21.23
N SER A 33 5.90 18.65 -20.03
CA SER A 33 4.71 18.94 -19.22
C SER A 33 4.58 20.43 -18.91
N PHE A 34 5.67 21.06 -18.46
CA PHE A 34 5.71 22.51 -18.21
C PHE A 34 5.37 23.34 -19.46
N VAL A 35 5.93 22.98 -20.62
CA VAL A 35 5.66 23.68 -21.89
C VAL A 35 4.20 23.51 -22.33
N ILE A 36 3.66 22.29 -22.24
CA ILE A 36 2.25 22.00 -22.57
C ILE A 36 1.31 22.79 -21.64
N THR A 37 1.58 22.82 -20.33
CA THR A 37 0.80 23.60 -19.36
C THR A 37 0.82 25.09 -19.70
N THR A 38 2.00 25.62 -20.06
CA THR A 38 2.16 27.04 -20.44
C THR A 38 1.39 27.38 -21.71
N LEU A 39 1.44 26.51 -22.72
CA LEU A 39 0.74 26.72 -24.00
C LEU A 39 -0.78 26.52 -23.89
N SER A 40 -1.23 25.66 -22.97
CA SER A 40 -2.65 25.36 -22.75
C SER A 40 -3.33 26.29 -21.73
N ASN A 41 -2.65 27.34 -21.24
CA ASN A 41 -3.13 28.20 -20.14
C ASN A 41 -3.60 27.38 -18.91
N GLY A 42 -2.93 26.26 -18.62
CA GLY A 42 -3.26 25.38 -17.50
C GLY A 42 -4.52 24.52 -17.69
N ALA A 43 -5.08 24.43 -18.90
CA ALA A 43 -6.27 23.63 -19.17
C ALA A 43 -6.01 22.11 -19.07
N HIS A 44 -4.78 21.66 -19.31
CA HIS A 44 -4.36 20.26 -19.24
C HIS A 44 -3.03 20.16 -18.47
N GLY A 45 -3.09 20.11 -17.14
CA GLY A 45 -1.90 20.14 -16.29
C GLY A 45 -1.67 18.84 -15.55
N VAL A 46 -0.58 18.14 -15.88
CA VAL A 46 0.08 17.17 -14.96
C VAL A 46 0.97 17.91 -13.94
N ASP A 47 0.88 19.25 -13.93
CA ASP A 47 1.62 20.15 -13.05
C ASP A 47 0.67 20.77 -12.02
N LYS A 48 0.77 20.33 -10.77
CA LYS A 48 0.02 20.93 -9.66
C LYS A 48 0.83 22.10 -9.12
N THR A 49 0.21 23.28 -9.03
CA THR A 49 0.77 24.37 -8.22
C THR A 49 0.38 24.11 -6.78
N VAL A 50 1.37 23.84 -5.93
CA VAL A 50 1.20 23.59 -4.51
C VAL A 50 1.67 24.82 -3.75
N VAL A 51 0.80 25.34 -2.88
CA VAL A 51 1.13 26.46 -2.01
C VAL A 51 1.25 25.95 -0.59
N VAL A 52 2.45 26.01 -0.03
CA VAL A 52 2.72 25.67 1.36
C VAL A 52 2.87 26.97 2.15
N LYS A 53 2.02 27.20 3.14
CA LYS A 53 2.10 28.38 4.03
C LYS A 53 2.58 27.94 5.40
N SER A 54 3.60 28.60 5.93
CA SER A 54 4.12 28.30 7.26
C SER A 54 4.40 29.59 8.02
N ASP A 55 3.80 29.71 9.21
CA ASP A 55 4.01 30.84 10.11
C ASP A 55 5.37 30.75 10.84
N SER A 56 6.00 29.56 10.85
CA SER A 56 7.31 29.31 11.47
C SER A 56 8.48 29.33 10.48
N GLY A 57 8.20 29.37 9.18
CA GLY A 57 9.19 29.18 8.11
C GLY A 57 9.60 27.71 7.88
N GLU A 58 9.13 26.78 8.72
CA GLU A 58 9.32 25.35 8.52
C GLU A 58 8.13 24.76 7.76
N PHE A 59 8.36 24.24 6.55
CA PHE A 59 7.29 23.73 5.69
C PHE A 59 6.97 22.25 5.93
N GLY A 60 7.85 21.48 6.58
CA GLY A 60 7.61 20.08 6.94
C GLY A 60 7.81 19.06 5.82
N PHE A 61 8.69 19.33 4.86
CA PHE A 61 9.08 18.35 3.83
C PHE A 61 10.58 18.38 3.58
N ARG A 62 11.11 17.26 3.09
CA ARG A 62 12.52 17.11 2.71
C ARG A 62 12.65 16.89 1.22
N ILE A 63 13.70 17.46 0.63
CA ILE A 63 14.03 17.30 -0.79
C ILE A 63 15.35 16.58 -0.98
N HIS A 64 15.51 15.89 -2.11
CA HIS A 64 16.75 15.24 -2.51
C HIS A 64 16.97 15.36 -4.02
N GLY A 65 18.10 14.83 -4.50
CA GLY A 65 18.47 14.93 -5.91
C GLY A 65 19.09 16.28 -6.26
N SER A 66 19.60 16.38 -7.47
CA SER A 66 20.25 17.56 -8.03
C SER A 66 20.11 17.45 -9.54
N LYS A 67 19.39 18.38 -10.15
CA LYS A 67 19.09 18.36 -11.60
C LYS A 67 18.44 17.04 -12.07
N PRO A 68 17.21 16.69 -11.63
CA PRO A 68 16.25 17.53 -10.90
C PRO A 68 16.21 17.26 -9.38
N VAL A 69 15.51 18.13 -8.66
CA VAL A 69 15.23 18.01 -7.22
C VAL A 69 13.82 17.42 -7.01
N VAL A 70 13.69 16.52 -6.05
CA VAL A 70 12.49 15.71 -5.80
C VAL A 70 12.11 15.75 -4.32
N VAL A 71 10.82 15.70 -4.01
CA VAL A 71 10.30 15.56 -2.64
C VAL A 71 10.60 14.15 -2.11
N ALA A 72 11.39 14.07 -1.06
CA ALA A 72 11.87 12.83 -0.43
C ALA A 72 10.94 12.31 0.68
N ALA A 73 10.36 13.23 1.45
CA ALA A 73 9.55 12.93 2.62
C ALA A 73 8.68 14.13 2.97
N ILE A 74 7.51 13.84 3.55
CA ILE A 74 6.60 14.83 4.12
C ILE A 74 6.35 14.41 5.57
N GLU A 75 6.42 15.37 6.48
CA GLU A 75 6.25 15.13 7.90
C GLU A 75 4.76 15.26 8.28
N PRO A 76 4.21 14.34 9.08
CA PRO A 76 2.81 14.41 9.52
C PRO A 76 2.52 15.69 10.30
N GLU A 77 1.28 16.18 10.22
CA GLU A 77 0.80 17.36 10.96
C GLU A 77 1.55 18.65 10.59
N THR A 78 2.18 18.70 9.41
CA THR A 78 2.89 19.88 8.91
C THR A 78 2.15 20.55 7.73
N PRO A 79 2.47 21.82 7.42
CA PRO A 79 1.89 22.51 6.27
C PRO A 79 2.04 21.75 4.94
N ALA A 80 3.17 21.09 4.71
CA ALA A 80 3.40 20.31 3.50
C ALA A 80 2.36 19.19 3.31
N GLU A 81 2.02 18.44 4.36
CA GLU A 81 1.02 17.36 4.29
C GLU A 81 -0.35 17.90 3.87
N SER A 82 -0.79 19.00 4.49
CA SER A 82 -2.08 19.63 4.21
C SER A 82 -2.15 20.38 2.86
N SER A 83 -1.00 20.73 2.26
CA SER A 83 -0.92 21.45 0.98
C SER A 83 -1.17 20.56 -0.24
N GLY A 84 -1.15 19.24 -0.06
CA GLY A 84 -1.28 18.27 -1.15
C GLY A 84 -0.03 18.16 -2.03
N LEU A 85 1.13 18.49 -1.46
CA LEU A 85 2.46 18.03 -1.91
C LEU A 85 2.55 16.52 -1.69
N GLU A 86 3.21 15.79 -2.58
CA GLU A 86 3.36 14.34 -2.45
C GLU A 86 4.84 13.91 -2.57
N VAL A 87 5.20 12.81 -1.91
CA VAL A 87 6.53 12.22 -2.04
C VAL A 87 6.72 11.71 -3.47
N GLY A 88 7.85 12.05 -4.09
CA GLY A 88 8.13 11.75 -5.49
C GLY A 88 7.82 12.89 -6.47
N ASP A 89 7.19 13.97 -6.00
CA ASP A 89 6.99 15.18 -6.81
C ASP A 89 8.34 15.77 -7.25
N ILE A 90 8.49 16.01 -8.56
CA ILE A 90 9.65 16.70 -9.13
C ILE A 90 9.38 18.20 -9.06
N ILE A 91 10.28 18.96 -8.44
CA ILE A 91 10.13 20.41 -8.31
C ILE A 91 10.54 21.07 -9.62
N ILE A 92 9.56 21.67 -10.31
CA ILE A 92 9.76 22.42 -11.55
C ILE A 92 10.21 23.84 -11.23
N SER A 93 9.47 24.53 -10.36
CA SER A 93 9.77 25.89 -9.95
C SER A 93 9.45 26.14 -8.48
N VAL A 94 10.16 27.13 -7.90
CA VAL A 94 9.97 27.60 -6.54
C VAL A 94 9.77 29.11 -6.60
N ASN A 95 8.62 29.60 -6.13
CA ASN A 95 8.24 31.02 -6.17
C ASN A 95 8.43 31.65 -7.57
N GLY A 96 8.06 30.90 -8.61
CA GLY A 96 8.20 31.33 -10.01
C GLY A 96 9.60 31.16 -10.61
N VAL A 97 10.62 30.81 -9.81
CA VAL A 97 11.98 30.55 -10.31
C VAL A 97 12.12 29.10 -10.74
N GLN A 98 12.47 28.85 -12.00
CA GLN A 98 12.71 27.50 -12.52
C GLN A 98 13.92 26.83 -11.84
N VAL A 99 13.75 25.59 -11.39
CA VAL A 99 14.76 24.86 -10.60
C VAL A 99 15.15 23.48 -11.17
N LEU A 100 14.54 23.03 -12.28
CA LEU A 100 14.83 21.72 -12.88
C LEU A 100 16.32 21.47 -13.14
N ASP A 101 17.06 22.51 -13.53
CA ASP A 101 18.49 22.44 -13.85
C ASP A 101 19.40 23.00 -12.74
N LYS A 102 18.86 23.24 -11.55
CA LYS A 102 19.62 23.77 -10.41
C LYS A 102 20.12 22.67 -9.49
N HIS A 103 21.27 22.91 -8.87
CA HIS A 103 21.78 22.02 -7.83
C HIS A 103 20.93 22.11 -6.56
N HIS A 104 20.91 21.03 -5.78
CA HIS A 104 20.20 20.97 -4.50
C HIS A 104 20.39 22.22 -3.64
N THR A 105 21.63 22.66 -3.46
CA THR A 105 21.99 23.82 -2.63
C THR A 105 21.42 25.13 -3.17
N GLU A 106 21.27 25.28 -4.47
CA GLU A 106 20.64 26.46 -5.09
C GLU A 106 19.13 26.43 -4.90
N VAL A 107 18.49 25.27 -5.04
CA VAL A 107 17.04 25.11 -4.81
C VAL A 107 16.70 25.40 -3.35
N VAL A 108 17.51 24.92 -2.41
CA VAL A 108 17.35 25.23 -0.98
C VAL A 108 17.45 26.74 -0.73
N LYS A 109 18.44 27.42 -1.33
CA LYS A 109 18.57 28.89 -1.19
C LYS A 109 17.34 29.62 -1.72
N ILE A 110 16.86 29.25 -2.90
CA ILE A 110 15.67 29.86 -3.50
C ILE A 110 14.43 29.63 -2.63
N ALA A 111 14.30 28.46 -2.00
CA ALA A 111 13.19 28.17 -1.09
C ALA A 111 13.29 28.94 0.24
N HIS A 112 14.51 29.28 0.68
CA HIS A 112 14.78 29.98 1.94
C HIS A 112 14.91 31.51 1.80
N ASP A 113 14.78 32.09 0.60
CA ASP A 113 14.82 33.53 0.36
C ASP A 113 13.53 34.24 0.88
N GLY A 114 13.30 34.13 2.20
CA GLY A 114 12.52 35.07 3.02
C GLY A 114 11.00 35.00 2.94
N CYS A 115 10.39 33.87 2.56
CA CYS A 115 8.94 33.81 2.38
C CYS A 115 8.25 32.87 3.38
N GLU A 116 7.22 33.35 4.08
CA GLU A 116 6.26 32.55 4.87
C GLU A 116 5.35 31.67 3.96
N LYS A 117 5.42 31.88 2.65
CA LYS A 117 4.69 31.15 1.62
C LYS A 117 5.66 30.57 0.58
N LEU A 118 5.61 29.27 0.39
CA LEU A 118 6.32 28.58 -0.68
C LEU A 118 5.34 28.15 -1.77
N GLU A 119 5.50 28.71 -2.96
CA GLU A 119 4.75 28.29 -4.15
C GLU A 119 5.61 27.35 -4.99
N LEU A 120 5.19 26.10 -5.09
CA LEU A 120 5.89 25.05 -5.80
C LEU A 120 5.09 24.66 -7.04
N GLN A 121 5.71 24.71 -8.20
CA GLN A 121 5.18 23.97 -9.35
C GLN A 121 5.86 22.61 -9.35
N VAL A 122 5.05 21.55 -9.33
CA VAL A 122 5.56 20.19 -9.25
C VAL A 122 5.02 19.32 -10.38
N ALA A 123 5.88 18.48 -10.94
CA ALA A 123 5.49 17.41 -11.84
C ALA A 123 5.21 16.16 -10.99
N ARG A 124 3.96 15.68 -10.99
CA ARG A 124 3.60 14.47 -10.26
C ARG A 124 4.15 13.25 -10.99
N THR A 125 5.03 12.49 -10.34
CA THR A 125 5.54 11.24 -10.91
C THR A 125 4.61 10.05 -10.64
N ILE A 126 3.72 10.18 -9.65
CA ILE A 126 2.66 9.21 -9.35
C ILE A 126 1.55 9.37 -10.40
N GLY A 127 1.47 8.43 -11.34
CA GLY A 127 0.51 8.43 -12.47
C GLY A 127 1.15 8.46 -13.87
N VAL A 128 2.42 8.84 -14.02
CA VAL A 128 3.09 8.91 -15.35
C VAL A 128 3.47 7.52 -15.87
N LEU A 129 3.78 6.59 -14.96
CA LEU A 129 4.11 5.19 -15.29
C LEU A 129 2.93 4.23 -15.12
N MET A 130 1.80 4.74 -14.62
CA MET A 130 0.55 4.01 -14.38
C MET A 130 -0.52 4.75 -15.17
N HIS A 131 -0.83 4.28 -16.38
CA HIS A 131 -1.98 4.78 -17.11
C HIS A 131 -3.23 4.47 -16.27
N GLU A 132 -3.70 5.46 -15.51
CA GLU A 132 -4.93 5.38 -14.72
C GLU A 132 -6.11 5.28 -15.69
N GLN A 133 -6.63 4.07 -15.89
CA GLN A 133 -8.05 3.94 -16.15
C GLN A 133 -8.76 4.23 -14.82
N LEU A 134 -9.10 5.52 -14.61
CA LEU A 134 -10.06 5.95 -13.60
C LEU A 134 -11.42 5.34 -13.98
N GLU A 135 -11.69 4.11 -13.58
CA GLU A 135 -13.07 3.64 -13.49
C GLU A 135 -13.76 4.40 -12.33
N PRO A 136 -14.98 4.92 -12.53
CA PRO A 136 -15.72 5.61 -11.47
C PRO A 136 -15.92 4.70 -10.25
N PRO A 137 -16.06 5.26 -9.03
CA PRO A 137 -16.25 4.46 -7.82
C PRO A 137 -17.43 3.52 -8.00
N SER A 138 -17.14 2.23 -8.15
CA SER A 138 -18.18 1.24 -8.37
C SER A 138 -19.02 1.16 -7.10
N GLN A 139 -20.31 1.45 -7.20
CA GLN A 139 -21.20 1.38 -6.04
C GLN A 139 -21.16 -0.04 -5.45
N PRO A 140 -21.15 -0.19 -4.12
CA PRO A 140 -21.15 -1.50 -3.50
C PRO A 140 -22.39 -2.28 -3.93
N ILE A 141 -22.21 -3.58 -4.22
CA ILE A 141 -23.30 -4.50 -4.57
C ILE A 141 -24.34 -4.49 -3.45
N PHE A 142 -23.86 -4.51 -2.20
CA PHE A 142 -24.71 -4.42 -1.03
C PHE A 142 -23.92 -4.01 0.21
N SER A 143 -24.51 -3.16 1.04
CA SER A 143 -23.91 -2.71 2.29
C SER A 143 -24.96 -2.69 3.40
N GLY A 144 -24.51 -2.89 4.64
CA GLY A 144 -25.39 -2.95 5.79
C GLY A 144 -24.67 -3.35 7.08
N TYR A 145 -25.28 -3.07 8.23
CA TYR A 145 -24.75 -3.50 9.52
C TYR A 145 -24.92 -5.01 9.72
N LEU A 146 -23.86 -5.67 10.18
CA LEU A 146 -23.89 -7.05 10.69
C LEU A 146 -23.20 -7.12 12.05
N TRP A 147 -23.61 -8.08 12.87
CA TRP A 147 -22.90 -8.49 14.07
C TRP A 147 -21.79 -9.46 13.68
N ARG A 148 -20.55 -9.18 14.10
CA ARG A 148 -19.41 -10.09 13.91
C ARG A 148 -18.98 -10.68 15.25
N GLN A 149 -18.73 -11.98 15.30
CA GLN A 149 -18.20 -12.63 16.50
C GLN A 149 -16.69 -12.36 16.64
N SER A 150 -16.28 -11.95 17.83
CA SER A 150 -14.86 -11.81 18.21
C SER A 150 -14.43 -13.02 19.05
N GLY A 151 -13.21 -13.52 18.81
CA GLY A 151 -12.54 -14.48 19.69
C GLY A 151 -12.59 -15.97 19.30
N GLN A 152 -12.01 -16.35 18.15
CA GLN A 152 -11.61 -17.75 17.89
C GLN A 152 -10.10 -17.90 17.59
N ALA A 153 -9.28 -16.93 18.00
CA ALA A 153 -7.83 -17.13 17.97
C ALA A 153 -7.45 -18.25 18.95
N LYS A 154 -6.62 -19.22 18.52
CA LYS A 154 -6.08 -20.26 19.42
C LYS A 154 -5.41 -19.58 20.63
N GLY A 155 -5.99 -19.74 21.82
CA GLY A 155 -5.47 -19.21 23.08
C GLY A 155 -6.22 -18.01 23.69
N ALA A 156 -7.28 -17.49 23.05
CA ALA A 156 -8.13 -16.47 23.66
C ALA A 156 -9.11 -17.09 24.68
N PRO A 157 -9.43 -16.42 25.82
CA PRO A 157 -10.49 -16.87 26.72
C PRO A 157 -11.81 -17.00 25.96
N ASN A 158 -12.61 -18.01 26.31
CA ASN A 158 -13.79 -18.48 25.57
C ASN A 158 -14.99 -17.48 25.58
N SER A 159 -14.73 -16.17 25.63
CA SER A 159 -15.75 -15.13 25.61
C SER A 159 -16.13 -14.80 24.15
N LYS A 160 -17.17 -15.47 23.66
CA LYS A 160 -17.81 -15.18 22.36
C LYS A 160 -18.50 -13.81 22.41
N LYS A 161 -17.78 -12.71 22.14
CA LYS A 161 -18.34 -11.35 22.15
C LYS A 161 -18.72 -10.92 20.73
N TRP A 162 -19.96 -10.49 20.52
CA TRP A 162 -20.43 -9.99 19.22
C TRP A 162 -20.27 -8.47 19.12
N VAL A 163 -19.81 -7.98 17.98
CA VAL A 163 -19.51 -6.58 17.73
C VAL A 163 -20.15 -6.14 16.42
N ARG A 164 -20.90 -5.03 16.44
CA ARG A 164 -21.56 -4.48 15.25
C ARG A 164 -20.55 -3.78 14.33
N ARG A 165 -20.63 -4.03 13.03
CA ARG A 165 -19.78 -3.43 11.99
C ARG A 165 -20.60 -3.16 10.74
N TRP A 166 -20.23 -2.12 10.00
CA TRP A 166 -20.79 -1.86 8.68
C TRP A 166 -20.09 -2.74 7.66
N PHE A 167 -20.80 -3.58 6.94
CA PHE A 167 -20.25 -4.44 5.90
C PHE A 167 -20.61 -3.90 4.52
N SER A 168 -19.72 -4.07 3.56
CA SER A 168 -19.88 -3.62 2.19
C SER A 168 -19.28 -4.64 1.24
N LEU A 169 -20.13 -5.35 0.50
CA LEU A 169 -19.73 -6.22 -0.61
C LEU A 169 -19.57 -5.38 -1.86
N ARG A 170 -18.38 -5.39 -2.44
CA ARG A 170 -18.06 -4.59 -3.63
C ARG A 170 -18.01 -5.45 -4.91
N PRO A 171 -18.07 -4.83 -6.11
CA PRO A 171 -17.97 -5.53 -7.39
C PRO A 171 -16.66 -6.29 -7.62
N ASP A 172 -15.62 -6.02 -6.84
CA ASP A 172 -14.36 -6.77 -6.78
C ASP A 172 -14.51 -8.14 -6.05
N ASN A 173 -15.73 -8.50 -5.64
CA ASN A 173 -16.05 -9.72 -4.89
C ASN A 173 -15.28 -9.82 -3.55
N CYS A 174 -14.94 -8.67 -2.98
CA CYS A 174 -14.41 -8.53 -1.64
C CYS A 174 -15.47 -7.94 -0.71
N LEU A 175 -15.57 -8.55 0.48
CA LEU A 175 -16.40 -8.10 1.57
C LEU A 175 -15.56 -7.25 2.53
N TYR A 176 -15.78 -5.94 2.52
CA TYR A 176 -15.16 -5.00 3.43
C TYR A 176 -16.04 -4.82 4.66
N TYR A 177 -15.43 -4.51 5.80
CA TYR A 177 -16.19 -4.05 6.95
C TYR A 177 -15.48 -2.92 7.70
N TYR A 178 -16.27 -2.00 8.22
CA TYR A 178 -15.89 -0.74 8.83
C TYR A 178 -16.45 -0.66 10.25
N LYS A 179 -15.97 0.28 11.09
CA LYS A 179 -16.56 0.44 12.42
C LYS A 179 -17.99 0.97 12.28
N THR A 180 -18.17 1.93 11.38
CA THR A 180 -19.39 2.65 11.03
C THR A 180 -19.48 2.88 9.52
N GLU A 181 -20.63 3.31 9.02
CA GLU A 181 -20.84 3.58 7.59
C GLU A 181 -20.11 4.83 7.07
N ASP A 182 -19.80 5.79 7.95
CA ASP A 182 -19.12 7.03 7.62
C ASP A 182 -17.59 6.89 7.59
N ASP A 183 -17.06 5.74 8.00
CA ASP A 183 -15.61 5.50 8.01
C ASP A 183 -15.10 5.29 6.58
N SER A 184 -14.12 6.09 6.17
CA SER A 184 -13.40 5.90 4.90
C SER A 184 -12.46 4.70 4.91
N GLN A 185 -12.14 4.14 6.09
CA GLN A 185 -11.10 3.12 6.28
C GLN A 185 -11.68 1.80 6.79
N PRO A 186 -11.54 0.68 6.05
CA PRO A 186 -12.07 -0.61 6.47
C PRO A 186 -11.28 -1.18 7.66
N VAL A 187 -11.99 -1.73 8.63
CA VAL A 187 -11.44 -2.52 9.75
C VAL A 187 -10.87 -3.86 9.25
N GLY A 188 -11.44 -4.39 8.18
CA GLY A 188 -10.91 -5.57 7.51
C GLY A 188 -11.60 -5.82 6.17
N ALA A 189 -10.97 -6.67 5.38
CA ALA A 189 -11.50 -7.13 4.11
C ALA A 189 -11.39 -8.66 4.04
N MET A 190 -12.38 -9.29 3.42
CA MET A 190 -12.43 -10.72 3.18
C MET A 190 -12.78 -10.97 1.73
N ILE A 191 -11.88 -11.64 1.05
CA ILE A 191 -12.08 -12.10 -0.32
C ILE A 191 -13.10 -13.25 -0.30
N MET A 192 -14.11 -13.21 -1.17
CA MET A 192 -15.16 -14.24 -1.18
C MET A 192 -14.80 -15.48 -2.01
N ALA A 193 -13.86 -15.36 -2.95
CA ALA A 193 -13.50 -16.46 -3.85
C ALA A 193 -13.10 -17.73 -3.07
N LYS A 194 -13.69 -18.87 -3.45
CA LYS A 194 -13.43 -20.19 -2.84
C LYS A 194 -13.81 -20.33 -1.36
N HIS A 195 -14.52 -19.36 -0.77
CA HIS A 195 -15.06 -19.49 0.58
C HIS A 195 -16.42 -20.18 0.55
N THR A 196 -16.75 -20.96 1.58
CA THR A 196 -18.12 -21.44 1.78
C THR A 196 -18.89 -20.49 2.68
N VAL A 197 -20.18 -20.33 2.40
CA VAL A 197 -21.06 -19.46 3.17
C VAL A 197 -22.25 -20.28 3.62
N ASP A 198 -22.27 -20.61 4.91
CA ASP A 198 -23.17 -21.59 5.50
C ASP A 198 -23.94 -21.00 6.67
N LEU A 199 -25.23 -21.33 6.78
CA LEU A 199 -26.02 -20.99 7.95
C LEU A 199 -25.46 -21.67 9.19
N CYS A 200 -25.48 -20.95 10.29
CA CYS A 200 -25.06 -21.48 11.57
C CYS A 200 -26.26 -22.05 12.34
N PRO A 201 -26.07 -23.16 13.08
CA PRO A 201 -27.07 -23.63 14.03
C PRO A 201 -27.31 -22.58 15.14
N LEU A 202 -28.49 -22.66 15.77
CA LEU A 202 -29.00 -21.68 16.75
C LEU A 202 -28.15 -21.59 18.04
N ASP A 203 -27.26 -22.54 18.27
CA ASP A 203 -26.38 -22.67 19.44
C ASP A 203 -25.15 -21.75 19.40
N ILE A 204 -24.94 -21.01 18.30
CA ILE A 204 -23.82 -20.08 18.13
C ILE A 204 -24.00 -18.74 18.87
N GLY A 205 -25.19 -18.50 19.44
CA GLY A 205 -25.43 -17.42 20.40
C GLY A 205 -25.96 -16.11 19.81
N LYS A 206 -26.30 -16.08 18.52
CA LYS A 206 -27.16 -15.07 17.91
C LYS A 206 -28.10 -15.71 16.88
N PRO A 207 -29.39 -15.31 16.82
CA PRO A 207 -30.27 -15.72 15.74
C PRO A 207 -29.76 -15.16 14.41
N TYR A 208 -30.17 -15.78 13.30
CA TYR A 208 -29.81 -15.36 11.94
C TYR A 208 -28.31 -15.34 11.64
N ALA A 209 -27.53 -16.14 12.39
CA ALA A 209 -26.10 -16.25 12.21
C ALA A 209 -25.72 -17.14 11.02
N PHE A 210 -24.65 -16.78 10.34
CA PHE A 210 -24.02 -17.56 9.28
C PHE A 210 -22.49 -17.43 9.38
N LYS A 211 -21.78 -18.39 8.80
CA LYS A 211 -20.33 -18.39 8.74
C LYS A 211 -19.85 -18.19 7.31
N VAL A 212 -18.71 -17.52 7.18
CA VAL A 212 -17.92 -17.48 5.96
C VAL A 212 -16.59 -18.17 6.25
N ASP A 213 -16.30 -19.24 5.52
CA ASP A 213 -15.23 -20.18 5.82
C ASP A 213 -14.28 -20.30 4.61
N SER A 214 -12.98 -20.08 4.84
CA SER A 214 -11.95 -20.18 3.82
C SER A 214 -11.44 -21.61 3.61
N GLY A 215 -11.82 -22.56 4.47
CA GLY A 215 -11.24 -23.90 4.54
C GLY A 215 -9.83 -23.95 5.16
N GLU A 216 -9.07 -22.87 5.05
CA GLU A 216 -7.76 -22.66 5.66
C GLU A 216 -7.84 -21.48 6.65
N GLY A 217 -8.10 -21.75 7.93
CA GLY A 217 -8.13 -20.72 8.96
C GLY A 217 -9.29 -20.81 9.95
N ILE A 218 -9.58 -19.69 10.61
CA ILE A 218 -10.71 -19.55 11.54
C ILE A 218 -11.87 -18.93 10.77
N PRO A 219 -13.03 -19.60 10.69
CA PRO A 219 -14.20 -19.06 9.99
C PRO A 219 -14.69 -17.75 10.64
N MET A 220 -15.20 -16.85 9.80
CA MET A 220 -15.84 -15.62 10.27
C MET A 220 -17.31 -15.90 10.55
N TYR A 221 -17.74 -15.70 11.79
CA TYR A 221 -19.16 -15.78 12.17
C TYR A 221 -19.77 -14.39 12.18
N VAL A 222 -20.87 -14.23 11.46
CA VAL A 222 -21.65 -13.01 11.34
C VAL A 222 -23.14 -13.28 11.54
N ALA A 223 -23.92 -12.27 11.93
CA ALA A 223 -25.37 -12.37 12.07
C ALA A 223 -26.03 -11.06 11.65
N ALA A 224 -27.13 -11.15 10.90
CA ALA A 224 -27.95 -9.99 10.55
C ALA A 224 -29.03 -9.73 11.61
N ASP A 225 -29.70 -8.58 11.48
CA ASP A 225 -30.77 -8.18 12.39
C ASP A 225 -32.12 -8.88 12.06
N SER A 226 -32.26 -9.49 10.88
CA SER A 226 -33.48 -10.21 10.47
C SER A 226 -33.18 -11.39 9.53
N GLU A 227 -34.16 -12.28 9.38
CA GLU A 227 -34.09 -13.42 8.47
C GLU A 227 -33.98 -12.97 7.00
N GLU A 228 -34.72 -11.92 6.61
CA GLU A 228 -34.70 -11.38 5.26
C GLU A 228 -33.31 -10.83 4.89
N LEU A 229 -32.68 -10.10 5.82
CA LEU A 229 -31.32 -9.59 5.63
C LEU A 229 -30.29 -10.72 5.57
N THR A 230 -30.41 -11.73 6.44
CA THR A 230 -29.53 -12.91 6.38
C THR A 230 -29.66 -13.64 5.04
N ASN A 231 -30.89 -13.88 4.57
CA ASN A 231 -31.12 -14.52 3.27
C ASN A 231 -30.54 -13.70 2.12
N ARG A 232 -30.67 -12.37 2.18
CA ARG A 232 -30.08 -11.48 1.18
C ARG A 232 -28.55 -11.53 1.18
N TRP A 233 -27.92 -11.45 2.35
CA TRP A 233 -26.47 -11.56 2.49
C TRP A 233 -25.95 -12.93 2.04
N LEU A 234 -26.60 -14.03 2.45
CA LEU A 234 -26.23 -15.38 2.04
C LEU A 234 -26.25 -15.54 0.52
N ASN A 235 -27.30 -15.08 -0.14
CA ASN A 235 -27.44 -15.19 -1.59
C ASN A 235 -26.32 -14.42 -2.31
N LEU A 236 -26.06 -13.17 -1.91
CA LEU A 236 -25.04 -12.33 -2.54
C LEU A 236 -23.62 -12.86 -2.28
N LEU A 237 -23.32 -13.29 -1.05
CA LEU A 237 -22.00 -13.81 -0.69
C LEU A 237 -21.71 -15.16 -1.35
N ARG A 238 -22.73 -16.04 -1.48
CA ARG A 238 -22.60 -17.30 -2.24
C ARG A 238 -22.39 -17.04 -3.72
N GLN A 239 -23.09 -16.06 -4.30
CA GLN A 239 -22.88 -15.64 -5.68
C GLN A 239 -21.44 -15.11 -5.86
N ALA A 240 -20.98 -14.22 -4.99
CA ALA A 240 -19.61 -13.68 -5.03
C ALA A 240 -18.55 -14.77 -4.81
N ALA A 241 -18.83 -15.79 -4.00
CA ALA A 241 -17.94 -16.92 -3.77
C ALA A 241 -17.84 -17.89 -4.96
N ASN A 242 -18.95 -18.06 -5.69
CA ASN A 242 -19.06 -18.94 -6.87
C ASN A 242 -18.71 -18.23 -8.19
N GLN A 243 -18.70 -16.90 -8.22
CA GLN A 243 -18.23 -16.15 -9.37
C GLN A 243 -16.72 -16.36 -9.53
N GLU A 244 -16.30 -16.71 -10.74
CA GLU A 244 -14.89 -16.73 -11.12
C GLU A 244 -14.33 -15.31 -11.04
N ASN A 245 -13.65 -15.05 -9.94
CA ASN A 245 -13.09 -13.75 -9.67
C ASN A 245 -11.78 -13.61 -10.46
N GLN A 246 -11.87 -13.07 -11.69
CA GLN A 246 -10.74 -12.95 -12.63
C GLN A 246 -9.49 -12.32 -12.00
N TRP A 247 -9.64 -11.47 -10.99
CA TRP A 247 -8.54 -10.82 -10.27
C TRP A 247 -7.82 -11.75 -9.27
N LEU A 248 -8.58 -12.50 -8.46
CA LEU A 248 -7.99 -13.45 -7.49
C LEU A 248 -7.43 -14.69 -8.13
N ASP A 249 -8.03 -15.10 -9.24
CA ASP A 249 -7.46 -16.15 -10.06
C ASP A 249 -6.11 -15.70 -10.63
N LYS A 250 -5.92 -14.41 -10.95
CA LYS A 250 -4.61 -13.85 -11.37
C LYS A 250 -3.58 -13.85 -10.24
N SER A 251 -3.93 -13.40 -9.03
CA SER A 251 -3.01 -13.38 -7.87
C SER A 251 -2.70 -14.78 -7.35
N ALA A 252 -3.70 -15.67 -7.25
CA ALA A 252 -3.47 -17.06 -6.87
C ALA A 252 -2.66 -17.82 -7.92
N ARG A 253 -2.78 -17.51 -9.22
CA ARG A 253 -1.92 -18.06 -10.29
C ARG A 253 -0.45 -17.72 -10.09
N CYS A 254 -0.12 -16.59 -9.45
CA CYS A 254 1.27 -16.25 -9.14
C CYS A 254 1.94 -17.26 -8.18
N LEU A 255 1.18 -18.03 -7.38
CA LEU A 255 1.74 -19.11 -6.56
C LEU A 255 2.42 -20.19 -7.40
N TYR A 256 1.92 -20.45 -8.61
CA TYR A 256 2.42 -21.51 -9.50
C TYR A 256 3.44 -20.98 -10.52
N GLN A 257 3.81 -19.70 -10.41
CA GLN A 257 4.76 -19.03 -11.29
C GLN A 257 6.10 -18.86 -10.60
N SER A 258 7.18 -18.90 -11.38
CA SER A 258 8.51 -18.52 -10.90
C SER A 258 8.57 -17.01 -10.63
N PRO A 259 9.51 -16.54 -9.80
CA PRO A 259 9.63 -15.11 -9.51
C PRO A 259 9.78 -14.22 -10.75
N GLY A 260 10.48 -14.70 -11.79
CA GLY A 260 10.68 -13.97 -13.05
C GLY A 260 9.45 -13.93 -13.96
N SER A 261 8.48 -14.83 -13.76
CA SER A 261 7.24 -14.86 -14.53
C SER A 261 6.16 -13.94 -13.98
N ILE A 262 6.34 -13.40 -12.76
CA ILE A 262 5.43 -12.42 -12.19
C ILE A 262 5.69 -11.07 -12.86
N VAL A 263 4.75 -10.65 -13.72
CA VAL A 263 4.85 -9.40 -14.47
C VAL A 263 4.56 -8.20 -13.55
N ARG A 264 5.46 -7.21 -13.59
CA ARG A 264 5.37 -5.93 -12.85
C ARG A 264 5.12 -6.13 -11.34
N PRO A 265 6.04 -6.77 -10.60
CA PRO A 265 5.98 -6.82 -9.14
C PRO A 265 6.23 -5.43 -8.54
N ASP A 266 5.54 -5.11 -7.44
CA ASP A 266 5.70 -3.84 -6.72
C ASP A 266 7.06 -3.80 -5.99
N CYS A 267 7.55 -4.96 -5.53
CA CYS A 267 8.90 -5.14 -5.01
C CYS A 267 9.28 -6.63 -5.01
N PHE A 268 10.58 -6.93 -5.05
CA PHE A 268 11.07 -8.30 -4.95
C PHE A 268 12.50 -8.38 -4.41
N GLY A 269 12.88 -9.52 -3.86
CA GLY A 269 14.23 -9.76 -3.38
C GLY A 269 14.25 -10.60 -2.11
N TYR A 270 15.45 -10.78 -1.54
CA TYR A 270 15.61 -11.59 -0.34
C TYR A 270 15.19 -10.84 0.92
N LEU A 271 14.41 -11.51 1.75
CA LEU A 271 14.08 -11.10 3.11
C LEU A 271 14.45 -12.22 4.09
N LEU A 272 15.02 -11.86 5.24
CA LEU A 272 15.08 -12.75 6.39
C LEU A 272 13.73 -12.70 7.08
N LYS A 273 12.99 -13.81 7.06
CA LYS A 273 11.66 -13.92 7.66
C LYS A 273 11.73 -14.69 8.97
N LEU A 274 11.08 -14.18 10.02
CA LEU A 274 10.96 -14.91 11.29
C LEU A 274 9.97 -16.08 11.16
N GLY A 275 10.41 -17.27 11.59
CA GLY A 275 9.60 -18.49 11.65
C GLY A 275 8.64 -18.50 12.84
N SER A 276 7.43 -19.01 12.65
CA SER A 276 6.36 -19.00 13.68
C SER A 276 6.41 -20.16 14.68
N ARG A 277 7.25 -21.18 14.47
CA ARG A 277 7.36 -22.34 15.38
C ARG A 277 8.75 -22.51 16.02
N TRP A 278 9.77 -21.87 15.46
CA TRP A 278 11.19 -22.12 15.81
C TRP A 278 12.01 -20.84 16.00
N CYS A 279 11.36 -19.69 16.24
CA CYS A 279 11.98 -18.36 16.51
C CYS A 279 13.19 -17.98 15.65
N GLY A 280 13.37 -18.63 14.50
CA GLY A 280 14.58 -18.57 13.68
C GLY A 280 14.34 -17.76 12.42
N TRP A 281 15.35 -17.00 12.03
CA TRP A 281 15.33 -16.18 10.82
C TRP A 281 15.72 -17.03 9.61
N SER A 282 14.84 -17.09 8.62
CA SER A 282 15.06 -17.84 7.39
C SER A 282 15.13 -16.89 6.20
N LYS A 283 16.18 -16.98 5.38
CA LYS A 283 16.28 -16.22 4.12
C LYS A 283 15.28 -16.80 3.12
N ARG A 284 14.46 -15.93 2.54
CA ARG A 284 13.43 -16.28 1.55
C ARG A 284 13.46 -15.25 0.43
N TYR A 285 13.27 -15.71 -0.80
CA TYR A 285 13.03 -14.77 -1.89
C TYR A 285 11.56 -14.41 -1.88
N CYS A 286 11.27 -13.11 -1.83
CA CYS A 286 9.92 -12.59 -1.72
C CYS A 286 9.59 -11.79 -2.97
N VAL A 287 8.34 -11.89 -3.42
CA VAL A 287 7.78 -11.05 -4.48
C VAL A 287 6.52 -10.40 -3.91
N LEU A 288 6.41 -9.09 -3.98
CA LEU A 288 5.24 -8.32 -3.60
C LEU A 288 4.52 -7.90 -4.88
N LYS A 289 3.22 -8.19 -4.95
CA LYS A 289 2.37 -7.76 -6.05
C LYS A 289 0.94 -7.65 -5.56
N ASP A 290 0.33 -6.48 -5.76
CA ASP A 290 -1.09 -6.23 -5.52
C ASP A 290 -1.50 -6.58 -4.07
N ALA A 291 -0.75 -6.04 -3.10
CA ALA A 291 -0.85 -6.31 -1.66
C ALA A 291 -0.74 -7.79 -1.25
N CYS A 292 -0.27 -8.66 -2.16
CA CYS A 292 0.06 -10.05 -1.88
C CYS A 292 1.57 -10.26 -1.87
N LEU A 293 2.08 -10.82 -0.78
CA LEU A 293 3.49 -11.17 -0.63
C LEU A 293 3.69 -12.67 -0.80
N TYR A 294 4.37 -13.06 -1.87
CA TYR A 294 4.66 -14.45 -2.25
C TYR A 294 6.04 -14.86 -1.73
N PHE A 295 6.14 -16.07 -1.17
CA PHE A 295 7.36 -16.61 -0.59
C PHE A 295 7.92 -17.77 -1.41
N TYR A 296 9.19 -17.65 -1.77
CA TYR A 296 9.95 -18.64 -2.52
C TYR A 296 11.16 -19.11 -1.71
N GLN A 297 11.61 -20.32 -2.00
CA GLN A 297 12.83 -20.84 -1.39
C GLN A 297 14.04 -19.99 -1.83
N ASP A 298 14.09 -19.65 -3.12
CA ASP A 298 15.10 -18.81 -3.76
C ASP A 298 14.57 -18.17 -5.06
N ALA A 299 15.41 -17.39 -5.74
CA ALA A 299 15.06 -16.70 -6.99
C ALA A 299 14.80 -17.64 -8.19
N ASN A 300 15.28 -18.90 -8.13
CA ASN A 300 15.18 -19.88 -9.21
C ASN A 300 14.02 -20.86 -9.02
N SER A 301 13.28 -20.71 -7.93
CA SER A 301 12.13 -21.54 -7.58
C SER A 301 11.05 -21.44 -8.67
N LYS A 302 10.43 -22.58 -9.01
CA LYS A 302 9.38 -22.64 -10.05
C LYS A 302 8.00 -22.18 -9.56
N SER A 303 7.80 -22.18 -8.24
CA SER A 303 6.55 -21.81 -7.59
C SER A 303 6.82 -21.29 -6.18
N ALA A 304 5.89 -20.46 -5.68
CA ALA A 304 5.90 -20.01 -4.30
C ALA A 304 5.38 -21.14 -3.40
N PHE A 305 5.95 -21.28 -2.21
CA PHE A 305 5.43 -22.22 -1.20
C PHE A 305 4.37 -21.59 -0.29
N GLY A 306 4.13 -20.28 -0.43
CA GLY A 306 3.09 -19.59 0.33
C GLY A 306 2.90 -18.14 -0.10
N MET A 307 1.80 -17.56 0.35
CA MET A 307 1.41 -16.18 0.11
C MET A 307 0.86 -15.57 1.40
N ALA A 308 1.04 -14.26 1.57
CA ALA A 308 0.39 -13.45 2.59
C ALA A 308 -0.41 -12.34 1.92
N CYS A 309 -1.72 -12.30 2.17
CA CYS A 309 -2.58 -11.19 1.75
C CYS A 309 -2.50 -10.10 2.81
N LEU A 310 -2.02 -8.91 2.43
CA LEU A 310 -1.65 -7.84 3.34
C LEU A 310 -2.66 -6.67 3.34
N HIS A 311 -3.83 -6.84 2.76
CA HIS A 311 -4.90 -5.84 2.78
C HIS A 311 -5.25 -5.44 4.22
N GLY A 312 -5.16 -4.15 4.53
CA GLY A 312 -5.40 -3.60 5.87
C GLY A 312 -4.29 -3.86 6.90
N TYR A 313 -3.17 -4.47 6.51
CA TYR A 313 -2.00 -4.58 7.37
C TYR A 313 -1.24 -3.25 7.40
N LYS A 314 -0.61 -2.95 8.54
CA LYS A 314 0.27 -1.79 8.66
C LYS A 314 1.72 -2.22 8.61
N VAL A 315 2.57 -1.40 8.02
CA VAL A 315 4.01 -1.63 7.98
C VAL A 315 4.66 -0.70 9.00
N ALA A 316 5.57 -1.23 9.82
CA ALA A 316 6.28 -0.42 10.80
C ALA A 316 7.77 -0.79 10.88
N SER A 317 8.60 0.23 11.08
CA SER A 317 10.03 0.05 11.33
C SER A 317 10.26 -0.41 12.78
N MET A 318 11.06 -1.46 12.98
CA MET A 318 11.46 -1.89 14.32
C MET A 318 12.83 -1.31 14.70
N SER A 319 13.01 -1.00 15.98
CA SER A 319 14.31 -0.64 16.54
C SER A 319 15.19 -1.90 16.71
N ALA A 320 16.51 -1.71 16.65
CA ALA A 320 17.48 -2.80 16.85
C ALA A 320 17.36 -3.43 18.25
N ASN A 321 16.97 -2.61 19.24
CA ASN A 321 16.78 -3.03 20.62
C ASN A 321 15.54 -3.92 20.80
N ALA A 322 14.47 -3.70 20.02
CA ALA A 322 13.23 -4.46 20.10
C ALA A 322 13.24 -5.78 19.30
N SER A 323 14.01 -5.83 18.21
CA SER A 323 14.02 -6.97 17.27
C SER A 323 15.26 -7.87 17.38
N GLY A 324 16.31 -7.43 18.08
CA GLY A 324 17.61 -8.09 18.16
C GLY A 324 18.40 -8.09 16.83
N LYS A 325 17.84 -7.51 15.76
CA LYS A 325 18.48 -7.39 14.44
C LYS A 325 18.36 -5.96 13.91
N LYS A 326 19.47 -5.41 13.40
CA LYS A 326 19.46 -4.14 12.67
C LYS A 326 18.67 -4.32 11.37
N ASN A 327 18.07 -3.25 10.86
CA ASN A 327 17.31 -3.26 9.60
C ASN A 327 16.06 -4.18 9.61
N SER A 328 15.42 -4.33 10.78
CA SER A 328 14.16 -5.08 10.93
C SER A 328 12.93 -4.21 10.74
N PHE A 329 11.86 -4.80 10.21
CA PHE A 329 10.53 -4.20 10.11
C PHE A 329 9.47 -5.26 10.37
N GLU A 330 8.28 -4.80 10.72
CA GLU A 330 7.14 -5.65 11.00
C GLU A 330 5.95 -5.30 10.10
N ILE A 331 5.16 -6.30 9.79
CA ILE A 331 3.87 -6.14 9.11
C ILE A 331 2.80 -6.55 10.10
N ILE A 332 2.18 -5.53 10.68
CA ILE A 332 1.27 -5.59 11.80
C ILE A 332 -0.11 -5.93 11.27
N PRO A 333 -0.70 -7.05 11.71
CA PRO A 333 -2.04 -7.42 11.30
C PRO A 333 -3.07 -6.45 11.90
N PRO A 334 -4.17 -6.17 11.21
CA PRO A 334 -5.25 -5.35 11.74
C PRO A 334 -5.95 -6.00 12.96
N GLU A 335 -5.77 -7.31 13.16
CA GLU A 335 -6.35 -8.07 14.26
C GLU A 335 -5.31 -9.02 14.88
N ALA A 336 -5.28 -9.13 16.21
CA ALA A 336 -4.30 -9.95 16.95
C ALA A 336 -4.34 -11.46 16.61
N LYS A 337 -5.40 -11.93 15.95
CA LYS A 337 -5.56 -13.33 15.49
C LYS A 337 -4.93 -13.60 14.13
N LEU A 338 -4.70 -12.56 13.35
CA LEU A 338 -4.04 -12.66 12.06
C LEU A 338 -2.53 -12.69 12.28
N ARG A 339 -1.80 -13.17 11.26
CA ARG A 339 -0.39 -13.46 11.43
C ARG A 339 0.41 -12.17 11.47
N HIS A 340 1.15 -11.97 12.56
CA HIS A 340 2.20 -10.96 12.60
C HIS A 340 3.43 -11.46 11.82
N TYR A 341 3.92 -10.63 10.89
CA TYR A 341 5.15 -10.91 10.16
C TYR A 341 6.29 -10.01 10.61
N TYR A 342 7.46 -10.61 10.78
CA TYR A 342 8.71 -9.92 11.09
C TYR A 342 9.73 -10.23 10.02
N PHE A 343 10.36 -9.18 9.51
CA PHE A 343 11.34 -9.24 8.45
C PHE A 343 12.59 -8.45 8.81
N CYS A 344 13.72 -8.88 8.26
CA CYS A 344 15.00 -8.20 8.34
C CYS A 344 15.63 -8.18 6.95
N THR A 345 16.25 -7.06 6.60
CA THR A 345 16.99 -6.90 5.35
C THR A 345 18.49 -6.85 5.61
N GLU A 346 19.29 -7.00 4.55
CA GLU A 346 20.75 -6.92 4.65
C GLU A 346 21.22 -5.47 4.85
N SER A 347 20.50 -4.50 4.29
CA SER A 347 20.82 -3.08 4.39
C SER A 347 19.63 -2.22 4.85
N GLU A 348 19.92 -1.06 5.44
CA GLU A 348 18.90 -0.07 5.82
C GLU A 348 18.16 0.47 4.58
N MET A 349 18.85 0.59 3.45
CA MET A 349 18.26 0.99 2.17
C MET A 349 17.24 -0.05 1.68
N ASP A 350 17.57 -1.35 1.76
CA ASP A 350 16.62 -2.40 1.41
C ASP A 350 15.41 -2.40 2.35
N LYS A 351 15.61 -2.11 3.64
CA LYS A 351 14.50 -1.97 4.60
C LYS A 351 13.57 -0.84 4.15
N LYS A 352 14.10 0.34 3.86
CA LYS A 352 13.31 1.49 3.40
C LYS A 352 12.56 1.16 2.11
N ARG A 353 13.25 0.54 1.14
CA ARG A 353 12.64 0.11 -0.13
C ARG A 353 11.47 -0.86 0.08
N TRP A 354 11.66 -1.87 0.93
CA TRP A 354 10.61 -2.85 1.25
C TRP A 354 9.43 -2.22 1.99
N ILE A 355 9.68 -1.37 2.98
CA ILE A 355 8.64 -0.66 3.72
C ILE A 355 7.81 0.20 2.76
N SER A 356 8.44 1.07 1.98
CA SER A 356 7.74 1.96 1.06
C SER A 356 6.95 1.20 0.00
N ALA A 357 7.49 0.10 -0.53
CA ALA A 357 6.76 -0.72 -1.50
C ALA A 357 5.57 -1.45 -0.88
N LEU A 358 5.70 -1.94 0.37
CA LEU A 358 4.60 -2.57 1.10
C LEU A 358 3.51 -1.56 1.43
N GLU A 359 3.87 -0.39 1.97
CA GLU A 359 2.95 0.71 2.24
C GLU A 359 2.22 1.14 0.96
N TYR A 360 2.96 1.41 -0.12
CA TYR A 360 2.38 1.76 -1.41
C TYR A 360 1.43 0.67 -1.95
N SER A 361 1.87 -0.58 -1.94
CA SER A 361 1.08 -1.71 -2.47
C SER A 361 -0.19 -1.92 -1.64
N ILE A 362 -0.13 -1.76 -0.31
CA ILE A 362 -1.30 -1.90 0.58
C ILE A 362 -2.24 -0.69 0.46
N ASP A 363 -1.71 0.54 0.46
CA ASP A 363 -2.49 1.78 0.45
C ASP A 363 -3.15 2.04 -0.91
N ARG A 364 -2.54 1.59 -2.02
CA ARG A 364 -3.16 1.64 -3.35
C ARG A 364 -4.54 0.99 -3.33
N TRP A 365 -4.69 -0.11 -2.61
CA TRP A 365 -5.96 -0.82 -2.50
C TRP A 365 -6.96 -0.17 -1.53
N ILE A 366 -6.47 0.57 -0.54
CA ILE A 366 -7.32 1.27 0.42
C ILE A 366 -7.95 2.52 -0.20
N LYS A 367 -7.23 3.21 -1.09
CA LYS A 367 -7.72 4.43 -1.78
C LYS A 367 -8.51 4.15 -3.06
N SER A 368 -8.34 2.98 -3.67
CA SER A 368 -9.11 2.52 -4.85
C SER A 368 -10.50 1.94 -4.52
N GLY A 369 -11.01 2.18 -3.30
CA GLY A 369 -12.16 1.47 -2.77
C GLY A 369 -13.30 2.35 -2.31
#